data_AF-A0A1I4FTT7-F1
#
_entry.id   AF-A0A1I4FTT7-F1
#
_cell.length_a   1.000
_cell.length_b   1.000
_cell.length_c   1.000
_cell.angle_alpha   90.00
_cell.angle_beta   90.00
_cell.angle_gamma   90.00
#
_symmetry.space_group_name_H-M   'P 1'
#
loop_
_entity.id
_entity.type
_entity.pdbx_description
1 polymer ?
#
loop_
_entity_poly.entity_id
_entity_poly.type
_entity_poly.pdbx_seq_one_letter_code
_entity_poly.pdbx_strand_id
1 'polypeptide(L)'
;MKAIRMRVLALAGAVVLSSSLLSTGVVEAKSGNVGILAATSSSSEYTTVKVEIDGKLQTFEQSAVLIGGSTMIPMRSIFESLGSTITWSQQTQTVTAIKDNTKIVLTIGKSTATVNGKTVQLSKEAVILNGSTLVPLRFVSEALGSTVSWDNVTNTASITSVGGTVVTPPASNVVNGIKVLYGKHDYASKSQKEYDKVMEIVNKAMDGYKNKKYYDSYPQKQAYVDFYYNGVKWNGTADTDYDSAVFDAEQNVKTMKAAGITDLNVMLEVIQLRIIAINLAGGSAVVVQKPGIESAYQLLVGGEKDCDSYSQVVAAIFDAAGYNTAIQASATHADPLVEVSKGVWFNVASGFDCVAKLPTATSLATSNGSYLLVTPTY
;
A
#
# COMPACT_ATOMS: atom_id res chain seq x y z
N MET A 1 15.65 -65.17 -17.43
CA MET A 1 14.27 -65.04 -16.91
C MET A 1 13.73 -63.67 -17.31
N LYS A 2 12.42 -63.59 -17.59
CA LYS A 2 11.71 -62.57 -18.38
C LYS A 2 12.05 -61.10 -18.08
N ALA A 3 12.30 -60.34 -19.16
CA ALA A 3 12.28 -58.89 -19.20
C ALA A 3 10.87 -58.39 -19.59
N ILE A 4 10.35 -57.40 -18.87
CA ILE A 4 9.19 -56.60 -19.28
C ILE A 4 9.66 -55.15 -19.34
N ARG A 5 9.66 -54.57 -20.55
CA ARG A 5 9.90 -53.14 -20.82
C ARG A 5 8.54 -52.46 -20.94
N MET A 6 8.33 -51.36 -20.20
CA MET A 6 7.22 -50.44 -20.45
C MET A 6 7.80 -49.05 -20.75
N ARG A 7 7.34 -48.46 -21.87
CA ARG A 7 7.84 -47.23 -22.48
C ARG A 7 7.26 -45.99 -21.78
N VAL A 8 8.09 -44.98 -21.56
CA VAL A 8 7.66 -43.60 -21.27
C VAL A 8 7.79 -42.80 -22.57
N LEU A 9 6.70 -42.13 -22.96
CA LEU A 9 6.62 -41.23 -24.11
C LEU A 9 6.94 -39.81 -23.61
N ALA A 10 8.00 -39.19 -24.12
CA ALA A 10 8.26 -37.76 -23.99
C ALA A 10 8.16 -37.15 -25.40
N LEU A 11 7.25 -36.21 -25.60
CA LEU A 11 7.16 -35.42 -26.83
C LEU A 11 7.66 -34.01 -26.55
N ALA A 12 8.87 -33.72 -27.05
CA ALA A 12 9.35 -32.37 -27.31
C ALA A 12 9.16 -32.11 -28.81
N GLY A 13 8.54 -30.98 -29.17
CA GLY A 13 8.34 -30.57 -30.55
C GLY A 13 8.58 -29.08 -30.71
N ALA A 14 9.81 -28.73 -31.09
CA ALA A 14 10.25 -27.38 -31.39
C ALA A 14 9.83 -26.94 -32.80
N VAL A 15 9.68 -25.63 -32.93
CA VAL A 15 9.37 -24.83 -34.12
C VAL A 15 10.47 -24.94 -35.18
N VAL A 16 10.09 -25.08 -36.46
CA VAL A 16 10.91 -24.62 -37.60
C VAL A 16 9.99 -24.03 -38.68
N LEU A 17 10.27 -22.77 -39.04
CA LEU A 17 9.71 -22.06 -40.20
C LEU A 17 10.36 -22.55 -41.49
N SER A 18 9.58 -22.76 -42.54
CA SER A 18 10.08 -22.68 -43.92
C SER A 18 9.00 -22.17 -44.86
N SER A 19 9.22 -20.96 -45.36
CA SER A 19 8.54 -20.32 -46.47
C SER A 19 8.88 -21.00 -47.80
N SER A 20 7.88 -21.25 -48.63
CA SER A 20 8.06 -21.37 -50.09
C SER A 20 6.74 -21.11 -50.81
N LEU A 21 6.69 -19.95 -51.47
CA LEU A 21 5.75 -19.58 -52.53
C LEU A 21 6.02 -20.42 -53.80
N LEU A 22 4.94 -20.87 -54.46
CA LEU A 22 4.78 -21.22 -55.87
C LEU A 22 3.26 -21.46 -56.04
N SER A 23 2.54 -21.07 -57.09
CA SER A 23 2.71 -20.15 -58.21
C SER A 23 1.32 -20.04 -58.87
N THR A 24 0.93 -18.83 -59.24
CA THR A 24 0.09 -18.48 -60.40
C THR A 24 -1.13 -19.34 -60.73
N GLY A 25 -2.29 -18.88 -60.30
CA GLY A 25 -3.56 -19.08 -60.99
C GLY A 25 -4.35 -17.78 -60.96
N VAL A 26 -4.29 -16.99 -62.03
CA VAL A 26 -5.22 -15.86 -62.22
C VAL A 26 -6.50 -16.41 -62.82
N VAL A 27 -7.59 -16.28 -62.07
CA VAL A 27 -8.94 -16.29 -62.64
C VAL A 27 -9.64 -15.05 -62.08
N GLU A 28 -9.66 -13.98 -62.87
CA GLU A 28 -10.60 -12.87 -62.69
C GLU A 28 -11.96 -13.30 -63.24
N ALA A 29 -13.00 -13.31 -62.41
CA ALA A 29 -14.35 -12.95 -62.84
C ALA A 29 -15.30 -12.69 -61.66
N LYS A 30 -15.88 -11.48 -61.72
CA LYS A 30 -17.18 -11.02 -61.19
C LYS A 30 -17.32 -10.76 -59.69
N SER A 31 -17.21 -9.47 -59.40
CA SER A 31 -17.96 -8.68 -58.42
C SER A 31 -19.23 -9.38 -57.91
N GLY A 32 -19.16 -9.83 -56.67
CA GLY A 32 -20.28 -10.21 -55.83
C GLY A 32 -19.81 -10.04 -54.39
N ASN A 33 -20.41 -9.09 -53.67
CA ASN A 33 -20.11 -8.81 -52.26
C ASN A 33 -20.31 -10.08 -51.43
N VAL A 34 -19.22 -10.80 -51.12
CA VAL A 34 -19.21 -11.77 -50.04
C VAL A 34 -18.78 -11.00 -48.80
N GLY A 35 -19.79 -10.48 -48.10
CA GLY A 35 -19.61 -10.00 -46.74
C GLY A 35 -19.01 -11.13 -45.91
N ILE A 36 -17.74 -10.98 -45.55
CA ILE A 36 -17.13 -11.77 -44.49
C ILE A 36 -17.87 -11.34 -43.23
N LEU A 37 -18.88 -12.13 -42.83
CA LEU A 37 -19.45 -12.07 -41.50
C LEU A 37 -18.36 -12.56 -40.54
N ALA A 38 -17.43 -11.66 -40.21
CA ALA A 38 -16.67 -11.78 -38.99
C ALA A 38 -17.71 -11.89 -37.88
N ALA A 39 -17.75 -13.03 -37.19
CA ALA A 39 -18.49 -13.17 -35.96
C ALA A 39 -17.94 -12.11 -35.00
N THR A 40 -18.65 -10.98 -34.93
CA THR A 40 -18.42 -9.95 -33.93
C THR A 40 -18.73 -10.62 -32.60
N SER A 41 -17.67 -11.03 -31.91
CA SER A 41 -17.73 -11.22 -30.47
C SER A 41 -18.08 -9.85 -29.90
N SER A 42 -19.37 -9.64 -29.66
CA SER A 42 -19.85 -8.49 -28.91
C SER A 42 -19.38 -8.67 -27.46
N SER A 43 -18.12 -8.31 -27.20
CA SER A 43 -17.72 -7.95 -25.86
C SER A 43 -18.50 -6.69 -25.54
N SER A 44 -19.56 -6.81 -24.74
CA SER A 44 -20.13 -5.62 -24.13
C SER A 44 -18.98 -4.97 -23.36
N GLU A 45 -18.49 -3.83 -23.86
CA GLU A 45 -17.50 -3.03 -23.16
C GLU A 45 -18.17 -2.51 -21.89
N TYR A 46 -17.98 -3.24 -20.79
CA TYR A 46 -18.38 -2.72 -19.50
C TYR A 46 -17.47 -1.55 -19.15
N THR A 47 -18.07 -0.46 -18.66
CA THR A 47 -17.28 0.65 -18.14
C THR A 47 -16.50 0.17 -16.92
N THR A 48 -15.17 0.19 -17.00
CA THR A 48 -14.30 -0.15 -15.88
C THR A 48 -14.39 0.92 -14.81
N VAL A 49 -14.37 0.49 -13.57
CA VAL A 49 -14.43 1.33 -12.38
C VAL A 49 -13.11 1.21 -11.62
N LYS A 50 -12.55 2.35 -11.21
CA LYS A 50 -11.41 2.39 -10.30
C LYS A 50 -11.90 2.10 -8.89
N VAL A 51 -11.16 1.32 -8.12
CA VAL A 51 -11.52 1.03 -6.72
C VAL A 51 -10.36 1.43 -5.84
N GLU A 52 -10.65 2.17 -4.78
CA GLU A 52 -9.73 2.53 -3.72
C GLU A 52 -10.17 1.86 -2.42
N ILE A 53 -9.25 1.32 -1.64
CA ILE A 53 -9.51 0.81 -0.29
C ILE A 53 -8.58 1.54 0.66
N ASP A 54 -9.13 2.20 1.68
CA ASP A 54 -8.37 2.90 2.73
C ASP A 54 -7.29 3.84 2.14
N GLY A 55 -7.66 4.67 1.15
CA GLY A 55 -6.71 5.60 0.50
C GLY A 55 -5.84 4.98 -0.60
N LYS A 56 -5.92 3.66 -0.84
CA LYS A 56 -5.05 2.92 -1.76
C LYS A 56 -5.82 2.48 -3.00
N LEU A 57 -5.43 2.98 -4.19
CA LEU A 57 -5.96 2.50 -5.46
C LEU A 57 -5.62 1.01 -5.63
N GLN A 58 -6.63 0.20 -5.95
CA GLN A 58 -6.53 -1.24 -6.12
C GLN A 58 -6.47 -1.61 -7.59
N THR A 59 -5.69 -2.65 -7.89
CA THR A 59 -5.63 -3.26 -9.23
C THR A 59 -6.05 -4.72 -9.12
N PHE A 60 -6.93 -5.16 -10.01
CA PHE A 60 -7.47 -6.52 -10.03
C PHE A 60 -7.32 -7.13 -11.42
N GLU A 61 -7.06 -8.44 -11.49
CA GLU A 61 -7.08 -9.22 -12.73
C GLU A 61 -8.43 -9.07 -13.47
N GLN A 62 -9.53 -9.12 -12.72
CA GLN A 62 -10.84 -8.69 -13.21
C GLN A 62 -11.13 -7.30 -12.63
N SER A 63 -11.15 -6.26 -13.47
CA SER A 63 -11.53 -4.91 -13.04
C SER A 63 -12.96 -4.87 -12.48
N ALA A 64 -13.20 -3.94 -11.56
CA ALA A 64 -14.56 -3.57 -11.21
C ALA A 64 -15.25 -2.95 -12.43
N VAL A 65 -16.56 -3.18 -12.57
CA VAL A 65 -17.32 -2.83 -13.77
C VAL A 65 -18.69 -2.27 -13.43
N LEU A 66 -19.17 -1.33 -14.24
CA LEU A 66 -20.52 -0.83 -14.15
C LEU A 66 -21.45 -1.72 -14.98
N ILE A 67 -22.38 -2.42 -14.32
CA ILE A 67 -23.36 -3.29 -14.99
C ILE A 67 -24.76 -2.80 -14.64
N GLY A 68 -25.47 -2.22 -15.61
CA GLY A 68 -26.85 -1.75 -15.46
C GLY A 68 -27.02 -0.79 -14.26
N GLY A 69 -26.13 0.20 -14.15
CA GLY A 69 -26.15 1.22 -13.09
C GLY A 69 -25.63 0.78 -11.72
N SER A 70 -25.20 -0.48 -11.56
CA SER A 70 -24.56 -0.97 -10.33
C SER A 70 -23.08 -1.19 -10.53
N THR A 71 -22.26 -0.67 -9.62
CA THR A 71 -20.83 -0.97 -9.55
C THR A 71 -20.63 -2.36 -8.99
N MET A 72 -20.12 -3.26 -9.84
CA MET A 72 -19.87 -4.66 -9.53
C MET A 72 -18.37 -4.86 -9.31
N ILE A 73 -18.00 -5.39 -8.15
CA ILE A 73 -16.59 -5.53 -7.74
C ILE A 73 -16.19 -7.00 -7.55
N PRO A 74 -14.92 -7.36 -7.80
CA PRO A 74 -14.42 -8.71 -7.58
C PRO A 74 -14.47 -9.05 -6.09
N MET A 75 -15.37 -9.94 -5.71
CA MET A 75 -15.58 -10.28 -4.30
C MET A 75 -14.29 -10.81 -3.69
N ARG A 76 -13.59 -11.72 -4.37
CA ARG A 76 -12.39 -12.36 -3.81
C ARG A 76 -11.32 -11.32 -3.45
N SER A 77 -10.90 -10.55 -4.44
CA SER A 77 -9.83 -9.58 -4.30
C SER A 77 -10.12 -8.56 -3.20
N ILE A 78 -11.33 -7.99 -3.17
CA ILE A 78 -11.68 -6.98 -2.19
C ILE A 78 -11.71 -7.54 -0.77
N PHE A 79 -12.33 -8.71 -0.58
CA PHE A 79 -12.46 -9.29 0.75
C PHE A 79 -11.12 -9.80 1.30
N GLU A 80 -10.26 -10.36 0.45
CA GLU A 80 -8.88 -10.74 0.83
C GLU A 80 -8.04 -9.50 1.17
N SER A 81 -8.12 -8.41 0.39
CA SER A 81 -7.46 -7.12 0.71
C SER A 81 -7.91 -6.56 2.06
N LEU A 82 -9.15 -6.86 2.46
CA LEU A 82 -9.74 -6.46 3.74
C LEU A 82 -9.47 -7.49 4.86
N GLY A 83 -8.62 -8.50 4.63
CA GLY A 83 -8.21 -9.48 5.64
C GLY A 83 -9.18 -10.65 5.84
N SER A 84 -10.10 -10.89 4.90
CA SER A 84 -11.03 -12.03 4.96
C SER A 84 -10.42 -13.28 4.33
N THR A 85 -10.75 -14.45 4.88
CA THR A 85 -10.51 -15.75 4.23
C THR A 85 -11.72 -16.12 3.39
N ILE A 86 -11.50 -16.64 2.17
CA ILE A 86 -12.57 -16.95 1.22
C ILE A 86 -12.51 -18.40 0.76
N THR A 87 -13.67 -19.04 0.73
CA THR A 87 -13.85 -20.41 0.26
C THR A 87 -14.94 -20.47 -0.81
N TRP A 88 -14.76 -21.36 -1.78
CA TRP A 88 -15.69 -21.58 -2.89
C TRP A 88 -16.18 -23.02 -2.90
N SER A 89 -17.51 -23.20 -2.99
CA SER A 89 -18.15 -24.48 -3.23
C SER A 89 -18.66 -24.54 -4.67
N GLN A 90 -18.03 -25.38 -5.50
CA GLN A 90 -18.44 -25.57 -6.89
C GLN A 90 -19.83 -26.21 -7.00
N GLN A 91 -20.15 -27.17 -6.11
CA GLN A 91 -21.40 -27.95 -6.16
C GLN A 91 -22.63 -27.06 -5.96
N THR A 92 -22.51 -26.06 -5.09
CA THR A 92 -23.61 -25.17 -4.71
C THR A 92 -23.45 -23.75 -5.26
N GLN A 93 -22.41 -23.52 -6.07
CA GLN A 93 -22.01 -22.19 -6.57
C GLN A 93 -22.03 -21.12 -5.47
N THR A 94 -21.41 -21.45 -4.34
CA THR A 94 -21.47 -20.64 -3.12
C THR A 94 -20.10 -20.12 -2.73
N VAL A 95 -20.00 -18.81 -2.49
CA VAL A 95 -18.84 -18.17 -1.86
C VAL A 95 -19.12 -18.03 -0.36
N THR A 96 -18.16 -18.42 0.47
CA THR A 96 -18.16 -18.11 1.91
C THR A 96 -16.93 -17.28 2.26
N ALA A 97 -17.13 -16.09 2.82
CA ALA A 97 -16.08 -15.22 3.31
C ALA A 97 -16.15 -15.11 4.84
N ILE A 98 -15.00 -15.14 5.51
CA ILE A 98 -14.90 -15.06 6.97
C ILE A 98 -13.84 -14.01 7.32
N LYS A 99 -14.21 -13.03 8.15
CA LYS A 99 -13.30 -12.06 8.75
C LYS A 99 -13.69 -11.87 10.21
N ASP A 100 -12.76 -12.12 11.13
CA ASP A 100 -13.01 -12.04 12.57
C ASP A 100 -14.28 -12.85 12.95
N ASN A 101 -15.30 -12.19 13.50
CA ASN A 101 -16.58 -12.80 13.87
C ASN A 101 -17.68 -12.65 12.79
N THR A 102 -17.32 -12.20 11.59
CA THR A 102 -18.24 -11.97 10.47
C THR A 102 -18.13 -13.09 9.44
N LYS A 103 -19.22 -13.81 9.23
CA LYS A 103 -19.37 -14.84 8.20
C LYS A 103 -20.38 -14.39 7.16
N ILE A 104 -19.95 -14.40 5.91
CA ILE A 104 -20.76 -14.03 4.75
C ILE A 104 -20.90 -15.23 3.84
N VAL A 105 -22.13 -15.56 3.43
CA VAL A 105 -22.43 -16.64 2.49
C VAL A 105 -23.27 -16.10 1.35
N LEU A 106 -22.79 -16.28 0.13
CA LEU A 106 -23.38 -15.75 -1.08
C LEU A 106 -23.48 -16.85 -2.15
N THR A 107 -24.61 -16.93 -2.85
CA THR A 107 -24.84 -17.88 -3.94
C THR A 107 -24.96 -17.12 -5.27
N ILE A 108 -24.28 -17.58 -6.30
CA ILE A 108 -24.33 -16.96 -7.64
C ILE A 108 -25.76 -16.98 -8.19
N GLY A 109 -26.17 -15.90 -8.86
CA GLY A 109 -27.50 -15.74 -9.44
C GLY A 109 -28.63 -15.50 -8.43
N LYS A 110 -28.32 -15.37 -7.13
CA LYS A 110 -29.30 -14.92 -6.13
C LYS A 110 -29.17 -13.43 -5.90
N SER A 111 -30.32 -12.78 -5.72
CA SER A 111 -30.43 -11.39 -5.25
C SER A 111 -30.30 -11.27 -3.73
N THR A 112 -29.99 -12.35 -3.01
CA THR A 112 -29.84 -12.37 -1.56
C THR A 112 -28.52 -13.01 -1.14
N ALA A 113 -28.00 -12.58 0.00
CA ALA A 113 -26.87 -13.18 0.70
C ALA A 113 -27.20 -13.35 2.19
N THR A 114 -26.35 -14.03 2.96
CA THR A 114 -26.47 -14.05 4.42
C THR A 114 -25.21 -13.50 5.08
N VAL A 115 -25.39 -12.67 6.11
CA VAL A 115 -24.33 -12.11 6.95
C VAL A 115 -24.63 -12.51 8.40
N ASN A 116 -23.75 -13.29 9.01
CA ASN A 116 -23.94 -13.86 10.35
C ASN A 116 -25.30 -14.57 10.51
N GLY A 117 -25.72 -15.30 9.47
CA GLY A 117 -26.98 -16.03 9.43
C GLY A 117 -28.22 -15.19 9.15
N LYS A 118 -28.12 -13.86 9.05
CA LYS A 118 -29.22 -12.97 8.67
C LYS A 118 -29.23 -12.72 7.17
N THR A 119 -30.40 -12.84 6.54
CA THR A 119 -30.58 -12.58 5.11
C THR A 119 -30.48 -11.08 4.80
N VAL A 120 -29.71 -10.73 3.78
CA VAL A 120 -29.51 -9.37 3.25
C VAL A 120 -29.88 -9.36 1.76
N GLN A 121 -30.58 -8.31 1.32
CA GLN A 121 -30.90 -8.10 -0.08
C GLN A 121 -29.76 -7.42 -0.81
N LEU A 122 -29.42 -7.91 -2.00
CA LEU A 122 -28.43 -7.31 -2.88
C LEU A 122 -29.13 -6.34 -3.83
N SER A 123 -28.52 -5.19 -4.09
CA SER A 123 -29.03 -4.24 -5.10
C SER A 123 -28.99 -4.79 -6.52
N LYS A 124 -28.15 -5.81 -6.75
CA LYS A 124 -28.07 -6.60 -7.98
C LYS A 124 -27.58 -8.00 -7.65
N GLU A 125 -28.03 -9.00 -8.41
CA GLU A 125 -27.58 -10.37 -8.26
C GLU A 125 -26.06 -10.50 -8.44
N ALA A 126 -25.46 -11.42 -7.70
CA ALA A 126 -24.05 -11.76 -7.88
C ALA A 126 -23.87 -12.54 -9.18
N VAL A 127 -22.86 -12.17 -9.96
CA VAL A 127 -22.59 -12.73 -11.30
C VAL A 127 -21.17 -13.25 -11.40
N ILE A 128 -20.91 -14.10 -12.39
CA ILE A 128 -19.55 -14.48 -12.76
C ILE A 128 -19.20 -13.75 -14.06
N LEU A 129 -18.09 -13.02 -14.05
CA LEU A 129 -17.52 -12.38 -15.23
C LEU A 129 -16.05 -12.80 -15.36
N ASN A 130 -15.67 -13.36 -16.52
CA ASN A 130 -14.32 -13.85 -16.79
C ASN A 130 -13.74 -14.76 -15.68
N GLY A 131 -14.58 -15.64 -15.11
CA GLY A 131 -14.18 -16.54 -14.03
C GLY A 131 -14.12 -15.92 -12.64
N SER A 132 -14.40 -14.62 -12.50
CA SER A 132 -14.45 -13.91 -11.20
C SER A 132 -15.89 -13.68 -10.74
N THR A 133 -16.15 -13.93 -9.45
CA THR A 133 -17.44 -13.58 -8.82
C THR A 133 -17.48 -12.08 -8.56
N LEU A 134 -18.46 -11.40 -9.15
CA LEU A 134 -18.74 -9.99 -8.94
C LEU A 134 -19.98 -9.78 -8.08
N VAL A 135 -19.88 -8.85 -7.14
CA VAL A 135 -20.96 -8.49 -6.22
C VAL A 135 -21.16 -6.98 -6.20
N PRO A 136 -22.35 -6.48 -5.83
CA PRO A 136 -22.55 -5.03 -5.69
C PRO A 136 -21.62 -4.45 -4.63
N LEU A 137 -20.97 -3.33 -4.96
CA LEU A 137 -20.06 -2.63 -4.06
C LEU A 137 -20.70 -2.30 -2.69
N ARG A 138 -21.96 -1.85 -2.71
CA ARG A 138 -22.72 -1.52 -1.49
C ARG A 138 -22.90 -2.72 -0.55
N PHE A 139 -23.04 -3.93 -1.09
CA PHE A 139 -23.14 -5.12 -0.25
C PHE A 139 -21.85 -5.34 0.55
N VAL A 140 -20.69 -5.08 -0.05
CA VAL A 140 -19.40 -5.23 0.61
C VAL A 140 -19.24 -4.24 1.76
N SER A 141 -19.68 -3.00 1.55
CA SER A 141 -19.65 -1.97 2.59
C SER A 141 -20.54 -2.32 3.78
N GLU A 142 -21.78 -2.72 3.51
CA GLU A 142 -22.75 -3.08 4.56
C GLU A 142 -22.35 -4.36 5.32
N ALA A 143 -21.84 -5.37 4.62
CA ALA A 143 -21.53 -6.67 5.22
C ALA A 143 -20.27 -6.65 6.11
N LEU A 144 -19.31 -5.77 5.80
CA LEU A 144 -18.05 -5.63 6.56
C LEU A 144 -18.03 -4.40 7.48
N GLY A 145 -19.10 -3.59 7.48
CA GLY A 145 -19.20 -2.34 8.23
C GLY A 145 -18.41 -1.17 7.61
N SER A 146 -17.79 -1.37 6.45
CA SER A 146 -17.02 -0.35 5.73
C SER A 146 -17.94 0.76 5.18
N THR A 147 -17.40 1.96 4.98
CA THR A 147 -18.08 3.05 4.25
C THR A 147 -17.66 3.05 2.78
N VAL A 148 -18.51 3.56 1.89
CA VAL A 148 -18.20 3.71 0.46
C VAL A 148 -18.57 5.10 -0.01
N SER A 149 -17.66 5.73 -0.76
CA SER A 149 -17.90 6.97 -1.51
C SER A 149 -17.66 6.76 -3.01
N TRP A 150 -18.20 7.66 -3.82
CA TRP A 150 -18.13 7.60 -5.28
C TRP A 150 -17.73 8.95 -5.86
N ASP A 151 -16.73 8.96 -6.74
CA ASP A 151 -16.34 10.11 -7.56
C ASP A 151 -16.77 9.89 -9.02
N ASN A 152 -17.73 10.70 -9.47
CA ASN A 152 -18.26 10.67 -10.82
C ASN A 152 -17.29 11.21 -11.89
N VAL A 153 -16.34 12.07 -11.51
CA VAL A 153 -15.37 12.66 -12.44
C VAL A 153 -14.32 11.64 -12.83
N THR A 154 -13.84 10.87 -11.84
CA THR A 154 -12.77 9.89 -12.03
C THR A 154 -13.25 8.45 -12.18
N ASN A 155 -14.56 8.19 -12.03
CA ASN A 155 -15.18 6.86 -11.94
C ASN A 155 -14.51 5.98 -10.88
N THR A 156 -14.31 6.56 -9.69
CA THR A 156 -13.62 5.90 -8.56
C THR A 156 -14.59 5.60 -7.43
N ALA A 157 -14.61 4.34 -7.00
CA ALA A 157 -15.25 3.87 -5.79
C ALA A 157 -14.23 3.79 -4.66
N SER A 158 -14.40 4.55 -3.58
CA SER A 158 -13.53 4.48 -2.41
C SER A 158 -14.22 3.74 -1.27
N ILE A 159 -13.61 2.65 -0.81
CA ILE A 159 -14.04 1.83 0.33
C ILE A 159 -13.18 2.22 1.53
N THR A 160 -13.79 2.38 2.71
CA THR A 160 -13.05 2.54 3.94
C THR A 160 -13.49 1.55 5.00
N SER A 161 -12.55 0.75 5.49
CA SER A 161 -12.83 -0.31 6.46
C SER A 161 -13.07 0.21 7.88
N VAL A 162 -13.80 -0.55 8.72
CA VAL A 162 -13.97 -0.23 10.14
C VAL A 162 -12.63 -0.36 10.85
N GLY A 163 -12.04 0.77 11.23
CA GLY A 163 -10.67 0.84 11.74
C GLY A 163 -9.59 0.96 10.66
N GLY A 164 -9.99 0.92 9.38
CA GLY A 164 -9.17 1.42 8.28
C GLY A 164 -9.21 2.93 8.27
N THR A 165 -8.03 3.54 8.21
CA THR A 165 -7.88 4.98 8.17
C THR A 165 -8.52 5.48 6.88
N VAL A 166 -9.70 6.09 6.98
CA VAL A 166 -10.15 7.01 5.93
C VAL A 166 -9.09 8.11 5.90
N VAL A 167 -8.39 8.29 4.80
CA VAL A 167 -7.80 9.61 4.49
C VAL A 167 -8.93 10.55 4.06
N THR A 168 -9.93 10.69 4.92
CA THR A 168 -10.62 11.98 5.04
C THR A 168 -9.70 12.78 5.95
N PRO A 169 -9.30 14.00 5.55
CA PRO A 169 -8.73 14.95 6.49
C PRO A 169 -9.60 14.91 7.75
N PRO A 170 -9.04 14.62 8.94
CA PRO A 170 -9.82 14.65 10.17
C PRO A 170 -10.52 16.00 10.21
N ALA A 171 -11.82 16.00 10.52
CA ALA A 171 -12.71 17.16 10.45
C ALA A 171 -11.99 18.48 10.78
N SER A 172 -11.51 19.17 9.74
CA SER A 172 -10.67 20.38 9.77
C SER A 172 -9.85 20.57 11.06
N ASN A 173 -8.84 19.72 11.30
CA ASN A 173 -7.83 20.04 12.31
C ASN A 173 -7.10 21.31 11.86
N VAL A 174 -7.34 22.41 12.55
CA VAL A 174 -6.62 23.66 12.37
C VAL A 174 -5.57 23.74 13.47
N VAL A 175 -4.30 23.75 13.07
CA VAL A 175 -3.15 23.90 13.96
C VAL A 175 -2.50 25.23 13.62
N ASN A 176 -2.40 26.14 14.59
CA ASN A 176 -1.82 27.48 14.38
C ASN A 176 -2.43 28.25 13.20
N GLY A 177 -3.72 28.06 12.93
CA GLY A 177 -4.42 28.70 11.80
C GLY A 177 -4.23 28.02 10.45
N ILE A 178 -3.53 26.89 10.39
CA ILE A 178 -3.28 26.08 9.20
C ILE A 178 -4.16 24.83 9.24
N LYS A 179 -4.89 24.57 8.16
CA LYS A 179 -5.63 23.33 7.96
C LYS A 179 -4.64 22.22 7.62
N VAL A 180 -4.54 21.22 8.49
CA VAL A 180 -3.60 20.10 8.34
C VAL A 180 -4.32 18.85 7.84
N LEU A 181 -3.62 18.05 7.03
CA LEU A 181 -4.09 16.77 6.47
C LEU A 181 -3.98 15.62 7.48
N TYR A 182 -2.97 15.65 8.34
CA TYR A 182 -2.62 14.56 9.25
C TYR A 182 -2.46 15.07 10.67
N GLY A 183 -3.30 14.55 11.58
CA GLY A 183 -3.19 14.78 13.03
C GLY A 183 -3.07 16.23 13.43
N LYS A 184 -1.95 16.56 14.11
CA LYS A 184 -1.69 17.89 14.68
C LYS A 184 -0.39 18.53 14.19
N HIS A 185 0.17 18.03 13.10
CA HIS A 185 1.40 18.57 12.53
C HIS A 185 1.09 19.61 11.46
N ASP A 186 1.47 20.86 11.70
CA ASP A 186 1.58 21.91 10.67
C ASP A 186 2.99 21.99 10.08
N TYR A 187 3.89 21.11 10.52
CA TYR A 187 5.30 21.04 10.14
C TYR A 187 6.07 22.36 10.34
N ALA A 188 5.67 23.12 11.37
CA ALA A 188 6.14 24.48 11.67
C ALA A 188 6.00 25.46 10.49
N SER A 189 5.02 25.21 9.61
CA SER A 189 4.71 26.11 8.49
C SER A 189 4.20 27.45 9.01
N LYS A 190 4.63 28.56 8.37
CA LYS A 190 4.19 29.91 8.76
C LYS A 190 2.85 30.31 8.12
N SER A 191 2.40 29.55 7.13
CA SER A 191 1.15 29.82 6.41
C SER A 191 0.60 28.56 5.75
N GLN A 192 -0.68 28.58 5.38
CA GLN A 192 -1.30 27.50 4.59
C GLN A 192 -0.52 27.23 3.30
N LYS A 193 0.03 28.26 2.64
CA LYS A 193 0.80 28.11 1.40
C LYS A 193 2.10 27.34 1.62
N GLU A 194 2.78 27.56 2.74
CA GLU A 194 3.98 26.78 3.08
C GLU A 194 3.61 25.33 3.36
N TYR A 195 2.56 25.10 4.14
CA TYR A 195 2.06 23.77 4.46
C TYR A 195 1.69 22.98 3.19
N ASP A 196 0.87 23.58 2.33
CA ASP A 196 0.42 22.97 1.07
C ASP A 196 1.63 22.61 0.20
N LYS A 197 2.68 23.46 0.19
CA LYS A 197 3.89 23.20 -0.59
C LYS A 197 4.73 22.07 0.00
N VAL A 198 4.85 21.98 1.32
CA VAL A 198 5.48 20.84 2.00
C VAL A 198 4.76 19.56 1.62
N MET A 199 3.43 19.56 1.72
CA MET A 199 2.63 18.37 1.42
C MET A 199 2.65 17.98 -0.06
N GLU A 200 2.72 18.94 -0.98
CA GLU A 200 2.93 18.66 -2.41
C GLU A 200 4.24 17.87 -2.63
N ILE A 201 5.34 18.32 -2.00
CA ILE A 201 6.66 17.70 -2.14
C ILE A 201 6.68 16.31 -1.48
N VAL A 202 6.12 16.20 -0.27
CA VAL A 202 6.01 14.93 0.47
C VAL A 202 5.20 13.91 -0.32
N ASN A 203 4.01 14.28 -0.81
CA ASN A 203 3.16 13.38 -1.58
C ASN A 203 3.83 12.92 -2.87
N LYS A 204 4.60 13.79 -3.53
CA LYS A 204 5.39 13.42 -4.71
C LYS A 204 6.52 12.43 -4.36
N ALA A 205 7.22 12.62 -3.24
CA ALA A 205 8.25 11.69 -2.79
C ALA A 205 7.68 10.32 -2.41
N MET A 206 6.41 10.30 -1.98
CA MET A 206 5.67 9.11 -1.63
C MET A 206 5.01 8.42 -2.83
N ASP A 207 5.07 9.00 -4.03
CA ASP A 207 4.43 8.40 -5.21
C ASP A 207 5.01 7.01 -5.50
N GLY A 208 4.13 6.01 -5.63
CA GLY A 208 4.50 4.62 -5.88
C GLY A 208 5.27 3.91 -4.77
N TYR A 209 5.44 4.49 -3.56
CA TYR A 209 6.25 3.86 -2.50
C TYR A 209 5.77 2.45 -2.14
N LYS A 210 4.45 2.24 -2.11
CA LYS A 210 3.84 0.92 -1.82
C LYS A 210 4.09 -0.13 -2.91
N ASN A 211 4.43 0.30 -4.13
CA ASN A 211 4.62 -0.57 -5.29
C ASN A 211 6.09 -0.97 -5.49
N LYS A 212 7.02 -0.32 -4.76
CA LYS A 212 8.45 -0.55 -4.88
C LYS A 212 9.02 -0.76 -3.49
N LYS A 213 9.17 -2.01 -3.06
CA LYS A 213 9.80 -2.29 -1.78
C LYS A 213 11.28 -1.91 -1.85
N TYR A 214 11.83 -1.40 -0.75
CA TYR A 214 13.24 -0.99 -0.69
C TYR A 214 14.18 -2.06 -1.27
N TYR A 215 13.94 -3.32 -0.90
CA TYR A 215 14.76 -4.44 -1.33
C TYR A 215 14.47 -4.96 -2.75
N ASP A 216 13.40 -4.52 -3.42
CA ASP A 216 13.17 -4.85 -4.83
C ASP A 216 14.30 -4.30 -5.72
N SER A 217 14.90 -3.19 -5.29
CA SER A 217 16.09 -2.59 -5.94
C SER A 217 17.41 -3.21 -5.46
N TYR A 218 17.37 -4.06 -4.44
CA TYR A 218 18.53 -4.72 -3.84
C TYR A 218 18.23 -6.20 -3.53
N PRO A 219 17.97 -7.04 -4.55
CA PRO A 219 17.53 -8.43 -4.36
C PRO A 219 18.53 -9.29 -3.58
N GLN A 220 19.83 -8.96 -3.63
CA GLN A 220 20.85 -9.61 -2.81
C GLN A 220 20.66 -9.28 -1.31
N LYS A 221 20.27 -8.05 -0.98
CA LYS A 221 19.99 -7.61 0.39
C LYS A 221 18.70 -8.23 0.96
N GLN A 222 17.67 -8.45 0.13
CA GLN A 222 16.45 -9.16 0.54
C GLN A 222 16.76 -10.56 1.10
N ALA A 223 17.61 -11.32 0.38
CA ALA A 223 18.01 -12.65 0.80
C ALA A 223 18.74 -12.68 2.16
N TYR A 224 19.44 -11.59 2.51
CA TYR A 224 20.14 -11.44 3.80
C TYR A 224 19.22 -11.05 4.95
N VAL A 225 18.19 -10.25 4.68
CA VAL A 225 17.12 -10.00 5.65
C VAL A 225 16.37 -11.30 5.94
N ASP A 226 16.05 -12.09 4.91
CA ASP A 226 15.39 -13.38 5.07
C ASP A 226 16.27 -14.39 5.84
N PHE A 227 17.59 -14.39 5.61
CA PHE A 227 18.58 -15.13 6.41
C PHE A 227 18.51 -14.76 7.89
N TYR A 228 18.59 -13.46 8.19
CA TYR A 228 18.66 -12.97 9.57
C TYR A 228 17.34 -13.20 10.31
N TYR A 229 16.21 -12.96 9.63
CA TYR A 229 14.89 -13.09 10.23
C TYR A 229 14.47 -14.54 10.44
N ASN A 230 14.75 -15.42 9.47
CA ASN A 230 14.26 -16.80 9.43
C ASN A 230 15.34 -17.88 9.67
N GLY A 231 16.61 -17.50 9.85
CA GLY A 231 17.71 -18.43 10.08
C GLY A 231 18.14 -19.24 8.85
N VAL A 232 17.73 -18.83 7.64
CA VAL A 232 18.05 -19.52 6.38
C VAL A 232 19.50 -19.24 6.00
N LYS A 233 20.41 -20.22 6.10
CA LYS A 233 21.84 -20.01 5.82
C LYS A 233 22.12 -19.66 4.35
N TRP A 234 22.88 -18.59 4.12
CA TRP A 234 23.35 -18.18 2.81
C TRP A 234 24.48 -19.13 2.37
N ASN A 235 24.42 -19.54 1.11
CA ASN A 235 25.30 -20.54 0.51
C ASN A 235 26.27 -19.97 -0.54
N GLY A 236 26.37 -18.63 -0.63
CA GLY A 236 27.29 -17.94 -1.53
C GLY A 236 28.66 -17.64 -0.92
N THR A 237 29.56 -17.06 -1.72
CA THR A 237 30.88 -16.57 -1.29
C THR A 237 30.78 -15.18 -0.71
N ALA A 238 31.08 -15.01 0.58
CA ALA A 238 31.08 -13.73 1.31
C ALA A 238 31.82 -12.66 0.50
N ASP A 239 31.08 -11.65 0.06
CA ASP A 239 31.61 -10.44 -0.57
C ASP A 239 31.36 -9.26 0.39
N THR A 240 32.05 -8.14 0.24
CA THR A 240 31.92 -6.96 1.12
C THR A 240 30.48 -6.41 1.17
N ASP A 241 29.66 -6.74 0.16
CA ASP A 241 28.23 -6.42 0.11
C ASP A 241 27.37 -7.30 1.05
N TYR A 242 27.81 -8.52 1.38
CA TYR A 242 27.17 -9.43 2.35
C TYR A 242 27.20 -8.84 3.76
N ASP A 243 28.40 -8.52 4.24
CA ASP A 243 28.61 -8.03 5.59
C ASP A 243 27.92 -6.66 5.78
N SER A 244 27.95 -5.80 4.76
CA SER A 244 27.28 -4.49 4.78
C SER A 244 25.76 -4.59 4.87
N ALA A 245 25.15 -5.51 4.10
CA ALA A 245 23.70 -5.71 4.09
C ALA A 245 23.18 -6.42 5.34
N VAL A 246 23.91 -7.43 5.82
CA VAL A 246 23.61 -8.10 7.09
C VAL A 246 23.78 -7.13 8.25
N PHE A 247 24.84 -6.33 8.26
CA PHE A 247 25.05 -5.29 9.28
C PHE A 247 23.92 -4.26 9.28
N ASP A 248 23.51 -3.75 8.11
CA ASP A 248 22.39 -2.80 8.00
C ASP A 248 21.06 -3.43 8.46
N ALA A 249 20.79 -4.67 8.08
CA ALA A 249 19.62 -5.42 8.57
C ALA A 249 19.70 -5.64 10.09
N GLU A 250 20.85 -6.00 10.63
CA GLU A 250 21.07 -6.16 12.08
C GLU A 250 20.84 -4.84 12.83
N GLN A 251 21.34 -3.71 12.32
CA GLN A 251 21.15 -2.43 12.99
C GLN A 251 19.69 -1.97 12.99
N ASN A 252 18.95 -2.22 11.90
CA ASN A 252 17.58 -1.71 11.77
C ASN A 252 16.51 -2.68 12.30
N VAL A 253 16.65 -4.00 12.07
CA VAL A 253 15.64 -5.02 12.38
C VAL A 253 15.76 -5.53 13.81
N LYS A 254 16.99 -5.62 14.35
CA LYS A 254 17.23 -6.20 15.69
C LYS A 254 16.52 -5.43 16.79
N THR A 255 16.56 -4.10 16.76
CA THR A 255 15.94 -3.25 17.77
C THR A 255 14.42 -3.35 17.71
N MET A 256 13.83 -3.34 16.50
CA MET A 256 12.39 -3.54 16.30
C MET A 256 11.93 -4.92 16.80
N LYS A 257 12.69 -5.98 16.49
CA LYS A 257 12.40 -7.33 16.98
C LYS A 257 12.53 -7.44 18.50
N ALA A 258 13.55 -6.84 19.09
CA ALA A 258 13.74 -6.81 20.54
C ALA A 258 12.62 -6.03 21.26
N ALA A 259 12.04 -5.03 20.60
CA ALA A 259 10.88 -4.28 21.07
C ALA A 259 9.53 -4.99 20.81
N GLY A 260 9.54 -6.22 20.28
CA GLY A 260 8.34 -7.04 20.11
C GLY A 260 7.59 -6.83 18.79
N ILE A 261 8.17 -6.12 17.81
CA ILE A 261 7.64 -6.11 16.45
C ILE A 261 7.93 -7.48 15.81
N THR A 262 6.91 -8.15 15.26
CA THR A 262 7.03 -9.52 14.71
C THR A 262 6.61 -9.65 13.25
N ASP A 263 6.08 -8.58 12.64
CA ASP A 263 5.79 -8.57 11.21
C ASP A 263 6.98 -7.97 10.46
N LEU A 264 7.66 -8.81 9.68
CA LEU A 264 8.78 -8.39 8.87
C LEU A 264 8.36 -7.32 7.85
N ASN A 265 7.17 -7.43 7.24
CA ASN A 265 6.72 -6.44 6.26
C ASN A 265 6.58 -5.05 6.87
N VAL A 266 6.11 -4.96 8.12
CA VAL A 266 6.04 -3.69 8.87
C VAL A 266 7.44 -3.11 9.09
N MET A 267 8.40 -3.94 9.51
CA MET A 267 9.79 -3.48 9.69
C MET A 267 10.39 -2.96 8.38
N LEU A 268 10.19 -3.69 7.27
CA LEU A 268 10.73 -3.29 5.97
C LEU A 268 10.05 -2.03 5.42
N GLU A 269 8.75 -1.85 5.66
CA GLU A 269 8.04 -0.63 5.30
C GLU A 269 8.58 0.58 6.07
N VAL A 270 8.76 0.46 7.38
CA VAL A 270 9.31 1.51 8.24
C VAL A 270 10.75 1.88 7.83
N ILE A 271 11.58 0.89 7.49
CA ILE A 271 12.93 1.11 6.92
C ILE A 271 12.85 1.89 5.60
N GLN A 272 11.95 1.47 4.70
CA GLN A 272 11.78 2.13 3.42
C GLN A 272 11.33 3.60 3.58
N LEU A 273 10.36 3.86 4.45
CA LEU A 273 9.86 5.21 4.73
C LEU A 273 10.97 6.11 5.29
N ARG A 274 11.78 5.59 6.21
CA ARG A 274 12.97 6.30 6.72
C ARG A 274 13.92 6.68 5.59
N ILE A 275 14.15 5.79 4.64
CA ILE A 275 15.06 6.04 3.51
C ILE A 275 14.50 7.10 2.57
N ILE A 276 13.19 7.07 2.27
CA ILE A 276 12.52 8.12 1.50
C ILE A 276 12.68 9.47 2.21
N ALA A 277 12.43 9.52 3.52
CA ALA A 277 12.56 10.73 4.32
C ALA A 277 14.00 11.29 4.32
N ILE A 278 15.01 10.43 4.53
CA ILE A 278 16.43 10.83 4.48
C ILE A 278 16.81 11.39 3.11
N ASN A 279 16.40 10.71 2.03
CA ASN A 279 16.70 11.16 0.68
C ASN A 279 16.02 12.50 0.38
N LEU A 280 14.76 12.66 0.78
CA LEU A 280 14.02 13.90 0.62
C LEU A 280 14.64 15.04 1.45
N ALA A 281 15.14 14.75 2.64
CA ALA A 281 15.81 15.70 3.51
C ALA A 281 17.28 16.00 3.11
N GLY A 282 17.76 15.47 1.97
CA GLY A 282 19.13 15.69 1.50
C GLY A 282 20.20 15.02 2.37
N GLY A 283 19.93 13.80 2.84
CA GLY A 283 20.84 12.98 3.66
C GLY A 283 20.51 13.01 5.15
N SER A 284 21.35 12.34 5.95
CA SER A 284 21.14 12.17 7.39
C SER A 284 21.00 13.49 8.17
N ALA A 285 20.45 13.37 9.38
CA ALA A 285 20.30 14.48 10.31
C ALA A 285 21.64 15.23 10.53
N VAL A 286 21.58 16.56 10.51
CA VAL A 286 22.73 17.40 10.83
C VAL A 286 22.66 17.73 12.33
N VAL A 287 23.75 17.54 13.05
CA VAL A 287 23.83 17.72 14.53
C VAL A 287 24.08 19.20 14.90
N VAL A 288 24.09 20.12 13.94
CA VAL A 288 24.45 21.52 14.18
C VAL A 288 23.20 22.38 14.13
N GLN A 289 22.74 22.80 15.32
CA GLN A 289 21.65 23.76 15.45
C GLN A 289 21.98 25.09 14.78
N LYS A 290 21.06 25.56 13.94
CA LYS A 290 21.09 26.85 13.29
C LYS A 290 19.88 27.66 13.75
N PRO A 291 20.09 28.70 14.56
CA PRO A 291 18.98 29.54 15.05
C PRO A 291 18.08 29.99 13.89
N GLY A 292 16.77 29.77 14.04
CA GLY A 292 15.74 30.19 13.08
C GLY A 292 15.43 29.22 11.93
N ILE A 293 16.04 28.02 11.90
CA ILE A 293 15.70 26.95 10.96
C ILE A 293 14.83 25.91 11.67
N GLU A 294 13.52 25.95 11.44
CA GLU A 294 12.57 25.17 12.23
C GLU A 294 11.59 24.35 11.36
N SER A 295 11.26 24.81 10.16
CA SER A 295 10.16 24.25 9.37
C SER A 295 10.59 23.30 8.25
N ALA A 296 9.73 22.34 7.92
CA ALA A 296 9.94 21.48 6.75
C ALA A 296 10.02 22.30 5.45
N TYR A 297 9.32 23.43 5.36
CA TYR A 297 9.37 24.33 4.21
C TYR A 297 10.76 24.93 4.00
N GLN A 298 11.42 25.39 5.08
CA GLN A 298 12.78 25.93 5.01
C GLN A 298 13.77 24.90 4.48
N LEU A 299 13.61 23.63 4.86
CA LEU A 299 14.43 22.54 4.32
C LEU A 299 14.08 22.24 2.86
N LEU A 300 12.83 21.89 2.58
CA LEU A 300 12.42 21.35 1.27
C LEU A 300 12.45 22.38 0.14
N VAL A 301 12.18 23.65 0.47
CA VAL A 301 12.13 24.75 -0.52
C VAL A 301 13.34 25.67 -0.39
N GLY A 302 13.76 25.98 0.83
CA GLY A 302 14.90 26.87 1.09
C GLY A 302 16.27 26.17 1.08
N GLY A 303 16.32 24.84 1.20
CA GLY A 303 17.57 24.09 1.36
C GLY A 303 18.23 24.24 2.73
N GLU A 304 17.53 24.84 3.70
CA GLU A 304 18.03 25.11 5.04
C GLU A 304 17.74 23.93 5.96
N LYS A 305 18.79 23.15 6.28
CA LYS A 305 18.68 21.96 7.13
C LYS A 305 19.23 22.18 8.54
N ASP A 306 18.43 21.77 9.52
CA ASP A 306 18.76 21.60 10.94
C ASP A 306 17.97 20.39 11.51
N CYS A 307 18.17 19.98 12.77
CA CYS A 307 17.46 18.89 13.43
C CYS A 307 15.95 19.13 13.52
N ASP A 308 15.52 20.38 13.73
CA ASP A 308 14.09 20.73 13.75
C ASP A 308 13.47 20.52 12.37
N SER A 309 13.99 21.22 11.36
CA SER A 309 13.45 21.11 9.99
C SER A 309 13.55 19.70 9.42
N TYR A 310 14.61 18.96 9.76
CA TYR A 310 14.76 17.54 9.43
C TYR A 310 13.66 16.68 10.08
N SER A 311 13.42 16.84 11.38
CA SER A 311 12.41 16.08 12.10
C SER A 311 11.01 16.33 11.56
N GLN A 312 10.71 17.58 11.16
CA GLN A 312 9.44 17.93 10.52
C GLN A 312 9.25 17.20 9.18
N VAL A 313 10.29 17.11 8.34
CA VAL A 313 10.23 16.36 7.06
C VAL A 313 10.01 14.87 7.29
N VAL A 314 10.71 14.30 8.27
CA VAL A 314 10.57 12.89 8.61
C VAL A 314 9.16 12.59 9.13
N ALA A 315 8.65 13.40 10.06
CA ALA A 315 7.27 13.27 10.55
C ALA A 315 6.26 13.34 9.40
N ALA A 316 6.40 14.29 8.48
CA ALA A 316 5.48 14.43 7.33
C ALA A 316 5.41 13.19 6.44
N ILE A 317 6.55 12.51 6.22
CA ILE A 317 6.59 11.26 5.44
C ILE A 317 5.87 10.13 6.15
N PHE A 318 6.09 9.97 7.45
CA PHE A 318 5.45 8.91 8.23
C PHE A 318 3.96 9.18 8.46
N ASP A 319 3.57 10.43 8.70
CA ASP A 319 2.17 10.86 8.77
C ASP A 319 1.45 10.59 7.43
N ALA A 320 2.07 10.91 6.30
CA ALA A 320 1.53 10.59 4.97
C ALA A 320 1.42 9.08 4.70
N ALA A 321 2.23 8.26 5.38
CA ALA A 321 2.13 6.81 5.35
C ALA A 321 1.07 6.25 6.32
N GLY A 322 0.50 7.08 7.21
CA GLY A 322 -0.53 6.71 8.17
C GLY A 322 0.01 6.24 9.53
N TYR A 323 1.28 6.51 9.83
CA TYR A 323 1.86 6.24 11.15
C TYR A 323 1.57 7.39 12.10
N ASN A 324 1.45 7.09 13.40
CA ASN A 324 1.48 8.15 14.40
C ASN A 324 2.91 8.64 14.56
N THR A 325 3.08 9.95 14.58
CA THR A 325 4.38 10.57 14.76
C THR A 325 4.37 11.54 15.94
N ALA A 326 5.55 11.79 16.47
CA ALA A 326 5.82 12.84 17.43
C ALA A 326 7.20 13.43 17.13
N ILE A 327 7.44 14.65 17.57
CA ILE A 327 8.78 15.25 17.55
C ILE A 327 9.19 15.48 18.99
N GLN A 328 10.36 14.99 19.38
CA GLN A 328 10.93 15.25 20.69
C GLN A 328 12.04 16.28 20.53
N ALA A 329 11.73 17.53 20.87
CA ALA A 329 12.68 18.64 20.77
C ALA A 329 13.17 19.11 22.14
N SER A 330 14.41 19.59 22.15
CA SER A 330 15.15 20.19 23.26
C SER A 330 15.83 21.46 22.75
N ALA A 331 16.42 22.24 23.65
CA ALA A 331 17.11 23.48 23.29
C ALA A 331 18.29 23.29 22.32
N THR A 332 18.78 22.06 22.11
CA THR A 332 19.93 21.78 21.22
C THR A 332 19.68 20.72 20.17
N HIS A 333 18.52 20.06 20.18
CA HIS A 333 18.25 18.93 19.30
C HIS A 333 16.76 18.60 19.17
N ALA A 334 16.36 18.06 18.02
CA ALA A 334 15.04 17.51 17.78
C ALA A 334 15.11 16.14 17.10
N ASP A 335 14.30 15.21 17.59
CA ASP A 335 14.21 13.83 17.12
C ASP A 335 12.79 13.49 16.62
N PRO A 336 12.63 12.92 15.42
CA PRO A 336 11.36 12.38 14.95
C PRO A 336 11.12 10.99 15.55
N LEU A 337 9.95 10.82 16.14
CA LEU A 337 9.48 9.58 16.75
C LEU A 337 8.30 9.01 15.95
N VAL A 338 8.28 7.70 15.77
CA VAL A 338 7.23 6.97 15.02
C VAL A 338 6.70 5.82 15.85
N GLU A 339 5.37 5.70 15.95
CA GLU A 339 4.71 4.55 16.57
C GLU A 339 4.58 3.40 15.57
N VAL A 340 5.38 2.35 15.72
CA VAL A 340 5.39 1.19 14.80
C VAL A 340 4.39 0.12 15.23
N SER A 341 4.11 0.05 16.53
CA SER A 341 3.04 -0.76 17.11
C SER A 341 2.46 0.00 18.29
N LYS A 342 1.25 -0.34 18.74
CA LYS A 342 0.55 0.38 19.80
C LYS A 342 1.42 0.51 21.06
N GLY A 343 1.81 1.73 21.39
CA GLY A 343 2.67 2.08 22.52
C GLY A 343 4.16 1.86 22.31
N VAL A 344 4.59 1.40 21.13
CA VAL A 344 5.99 1.10 20.78
C VAL A 344 6.50 2.15 19.80
N TRP A 345 7.31 3.06 20.32
CA TRP A 345 7.83 4.22 19.60
C TRP A 345 9.30 4.03 19.25
N PHE A 346 9.72 4.53 18.10
CA PHE A 346 11.11 4.52 17.67
C PHE A 346 11.56 5.92 17.28
N ASN A 347 12.74 6.32 17.73
CA ASN A 347 13.47 7.41 17.09
C ASN A 347 13.96 6.90 15.74
N VAL A 348 13.68 7.64 14.66
CA VAL A 348 14.03 7.26 13.28
C VAL A 348 15.10 8.17 12.64
N ALA A 349 15.66 9.15 13.36
CA ALA A 349 16.71 10.03 12.83
C ALA A 349 18.08 9.31 12.74
N SER A 350 18.56 8.76 13.85
CA SER A 350 19.91 8.17 13.99
C SER A 350 19.96 6.64 13.93
N GLY A 351 18.81 5.97 13.85
CA GLY A 351 18.67 4.52 13.91
C GLY A 351 17.21 4.15 14.10
N PHE A 352 16.90 2.94 14.55
CA PHE A 352 15.58 2.55 15.07
C PHE A 352 15.68 2.32 16.57
N ASP A 353 15.99 3.37 17.32
CA ASP A 353 16.14 3.28 18.77
C ASP A 353 14.78 3.29 19.45
N CYS A 354 14.45 2.20 20.16
CA CYS A 354 13.15 2.04 20.82
C CYS A 354 13.03 3.02 22.01
N VAL A 355 11.94 3.76 22.04
CA VAL A 355 11.59 4.72 23.11
C VAL A 355 10.53 4.07 24.00
N ALA A 356 10.93 3.69 25.21
CA ALA A 356 10.06 2.96 26.14
C ALA A 356 8.84 3.78 26.63
N LYS A 357 8.90 5.11 26.56
CA LYS A 357 7.80 6.01 26.91
C LYS A 357 7.99 7.36 26.24
N LEU A 358 6.95 7.89 25.60
CA LEU A 358 6.96 9.27 25.13
C LEU A 358 7.10 10.24 26.31
N PRO A 359 7.98 11.26 26.21
CA PRO A 359 8.05 12.32 27.21
C PRO A 359 6.68 13.02 27.33
N THR A 360 6.30 13.44 28.54
CA THR A 360 5.13 14.31 28.72
C THR A 360 5.54 15.76 28.46
N ALA A 361 4.64 16.59 27.93
CA ALA A 361 4.93 18.00 27.60
C ALA A 361 5.58 18.80 28.76
N THR A 362 5.29 18.45 30.01
CA THR A 362 5.88 19.04 31.23
C THR A 362 7.38 18.78 31.43
N SER A 363 7.98 17.78 30.79
CA SER A 363 9.42 17.47 30.95
C SER A 363 10.33 18.21 29.96
N LEU A 364 9.78 19.10 29.13
CA LEU A 364 10.47 19.78 28.04
C LEU A 364 10.61 21.29 28.31
N ALA A 365 10.89 21.73 29.54
CA ALA A 365 10.97 23.16 29.85
C ALA A 365 12.43 23.62 30.09
N THR A 366 13.05 24.32 29.14
CA THR A 366 14.19 25.24 29.35
C THR A 366 14.09 26.48 28.42
N SER A 367 14.93 27.49 28.61
CA SER A 367 14.69 28.87 28.16
C SER A 367 15.07 29.22 26.70
N ASN A 368 15.52 28.26 25.88
CA ASN A 368 16.28 28.56 24.65
C ASN A 368 15.79 27.84 23.36
N GLY A 369 14.50 27.87 23.06
CA GLY A 369 14.00 27.57 21.71
C GLY A 369 13.41 26.17 21.48
N SER A 370 12.39 26.17 20.61
CA SER A 370 11.66 25.07 19.95
C SER A 370 11.29 23.85 20.80
N TYR A 371 10.29 23.96 21.67
CA TYR A 371 9.60 22.76 22.17
C TYR A 371 8.36 22.49 21.33
N LEU A 372 8.38 21.35 20.64
CA LEU A 372 7.19 20.84 20.01
C LEU A 372 7.13 19.33 20.20
N LEU A 373 6.58 18.89 21.35
CA LEU A 373 5.97 17.57 21.40
C LEU A 373 4.63 17.66 20.66
N VAL A 374 4.64 17.39 19.36
CA VAL A 374 3.37 17.14 18.67
C VAL A 374 2.84 15.80 19.18
N THR A 375 1.67 15.84 19.80
CA THR A 375 0.99 14.64 20.27
C THR A 375 0.66 13.72 19.09
N PRO A 376 0.65 12.39 19.28
CA PRO A 376 0.34 11.41 18.24
C PRO A 376 -0.85 11.82 17.36
N THR A 377 -0.70 11.56 16.06
CA THR A 377 -1.55 11.99 14.95
C THR A 377 -3.00 11.44 14.99
N TYR A 378 -3.31 10.48 15.87
CA TYR A 378 -4.57 9.69 15.96
C TYR A 378 -5.82 10.33 15.35
#